data_AF-A0A420J466-F1
#
_entry.id   AF-A0A420J466-F1
#
_cell.length_a   1.000
_cell.length_b   1.000
_cell.length_c   1.000
_cell.angle_alpha   90.00
_cell.angle_beta   90.00
_cell.angle_gamma   90.00
#
_symmetry.space_group_name_H-M   'P 1'
#
loop_
_entity.id
_entity.type
_entity.pdbx_description
1 polymer ?
#
loop_
_entity_poly.entity_id
_entity_poly.type
_entity_poly.pdbx_seq_one_letter_code
_entity_poly.pdbx_strand_id
1 'polypeptide(L)'
;MEHILRCNTLKCRQELGDQALVTTCSHCFCVECASQFQLLSRQNGQYPACPACQMHLSNPDDAVLATLNPTEDYKTSVLSGLSPNTIIECAGRALSFWAYQTTQEM
;
A
#
# COMPACT_ATOMS: atom_id res chain seq x y z
N MET A 1 17.12 12.26 -3.33
CA MET A 1 17.18 10.79 -3.24
C MET A 1 15.78 10.30 -3.46
N GLU A 2 15.53 9.48 -4.48
CA GLU A 2 14.27 8.72 -4.52
C GLU A 2 14.30 7.78 -3.32
N HIS A 3 13.31 7.92 -2.44
CA HIS A 3 13.17 7.00 -1.32
C HIS A 3 12.69 5.67 -1.89
N ILE A 4 13.43 4.60 -1.61
CA ILE A 4 13.05 3.25 -2.02
C ILE A 4 12.09 2.70 -0.97
N LEU A 5 10.91 2.24 -1.39
CA LEU A 5 9.98 1.57 -0.47
C LEU A 5 10.53 0.20 -0.08
N ARG A 6 10.44 -0.13 1.20
CA ARG A 6 10.86 -1.41 1.76
C ARG A 6 9.68 -2.10 2.43
N CYS A 7 9.67 -3.42 2.35
CA CYS A 7 8.68 -4.24 3.04
C CYS A 7 8.64 -3.89 4.54
N ASN A 8 7.47 -3.53 5.08
CA ASN A 8 7.30 -3.18 6.48
C ASN A 8 7.31 -4.39 7.43
N THR A 9 7.49 -5.61 6.92
CA THR A 9 7.87 -6.75 7.76
C THR A 9 9.32 -6.58 8.22
N LEU A 10 9.54 -6.34 9.52
CA LEU A 10 10.84 -6.03 10.12
C LEU A 10 11.96 -7.05 9.82
N LYS A 11 11.61 -8.33 9.67
CA LYS A 11 12.58 -9.39 9.33
C LYS A 11 12.90 -9.48 7.84
N CYS A 12 12.06 -8.91 6.98
CA CYS A 12 12.20 -8.96 5.53
C CYS A 12 12.91 -7.71 5.01
N ARG A 13 12.28 -6.53 5.18
CA ARG A 13 12.82 -5.21 4.80
C ARG A 13 13.38 -5.11 3.37
N GLN A 14 13.06 -6.07 2.50
CA GLN A 14 13.52 -6.05 1.12
C GLN A 14 12.90 -4.86 0.38
N GLU A 15 13.63 -4.37 -0.62
CA GLU A 15 13.16 -3.33 -1.51
C GLU A 15 11.96 -3.84 -2.32
N LEU A 16 10.94 -2.99 -2.43
CA LEU A 16 9.73 -3.33 -3.18
C LEU A 16 9.95 -3.04 -4.66
N GLY A 17 9.62 -4.02 -5.50
CA GLY A 17 9.67 -3.89 -6.95
C GLY A 17 8.41 -3.23 -7.51
N ASP A 18 7.94 -3.68 -8.67
CA ASP A 18 6.79 -3.07 -9.35
C ASP A 18 5.44 -3.29 -8.65
N GLN A 19 5.34 -4.33 -7.82
CA GLN A 19 4.12 -4.66 -7.10
C GLN A 19 4.38 -4.84 -5.60
N ALA A 20 3.44 -4.33 -4.82
CA ALA A 20 3.41 -4.52 -3.36
C ALA A 20 1.98 -4.46 -2.86
N LEU A 21 1.71 -5.13 -1.74
CA LEU A 21 0.47 -4.92 -1.03
C LEU A 21 0.58 -3.64 -0.20
N VAL A 22 -0.34 -2.69 -0.38
CA VAL A 22 -0.41 -1.42 0.34
C VAL A 22 -1.67 -1.40 1.19
N THR A 23 -1.56 -0.88 2.41
CA THR A 23 -2.69 -0.79 3.35
C THR A 23 -3.09 0.65 3.65
N THR A 24 -4.34 0.84 4.07
CA THR A 24 -4.87 2.15 4.51
C THR A 24 -4.20 2.66 5.79
N CYS A 25 -3.61 1.76 6.59
CA CYS A 25 -2.82 2.12 7.77
C CYS A 25 -1.36 2.50 7.44
N SER A 26 -1.09 2.87 6.19
CA SER A 26 0.19 3.34 5.67
C SER A 26 1.34 2.32 5.71
N HIS A 27 1.05 1.02 5.70
CA HIS A 27 2.06 -0.03 5.57
C HIS A 27 2.06 -0.64 4.18
N CYS A 28 3.19 -1.19 3.77
CA CYS A 28 3.39 -1.88 2.51
C CYS A 28 4.23 -3.16 2.70
N PHE A 29 3.93 -4.19 1.92
CA PHE A 29 4.55 -5.51 2.04
C PHE A 29 4.89 -6.06 0.66
N CYS A 30 6.00 -6.79 0.55
CA CYS A 30 6.27 -7.57 -0.66
C CYS A 30 5.19 -8.65 -0.84
N VAL A 31 5.02 -9.12 -2.08
CA VAL A 31 4.01 -10.13 -2.43
C VAL A 31 4.17 -11.41 -1.59
N GLU A 32 5.40 -11.81 -1.30
CA GLU A 32 5.71 -13.00 -0.50
C GLU A 32 5.22 -12.86 0.95
N CYS A 33 5.56 -11.76 1.63
CA CYS A 33 5.05 -11.49 2.99
C CYS A 33 3.54 -11.31 2.97
N ALA A 34 2.98 -10.60 1.99
CA ALA A 34 1.53 -10.43 1.87
C ALA A 34 0.81 -11.78 1.72
N SER A 35 1.39 -12.72 0.95
CA SER A 35 0.87 -14.09 0.82
C SER A 35 0.99 -14.86 2.14
N GLN A 36 2.15 -14.79 2.80
CA GLN A 36 2.41 -15.47 4.07
C GLN A 36 1.46 -15.02 5.18
N PHE A 37 1.18 -13.72 5.25
CA PHE A 37 0.24 -13.13 6.21
C PHE A 37 -1.22 -13.15 5.72
N GLN A 38 -1.50 -13.84 4.60
CA GLN A 38 -2.84 -14.00 4.03
C GLN A 38 -3.55 -12.67 3.73
N LEU A 39 -2.80 -11.61 3.43
CA LEU A 39 -3.33 -10.29 3.08
C LEU A 39 -3.92 -10.26 1.66
N LEU A 40 -3.54 -11.22 0.80
CA LEU A 40 -3.99 -11.32 -0.59
C LEU A 40 -5.31 -12.09 -0.76
N SER A 41 -5.75 -12.84 0.25
CA SER A 41 -6.93 -13.71 0.15
C SER A 41 -7.79 -13.56 1.38
N ARG A 42 -8.98 -13.00 1.21
CA ARG A 42 -10.03 -13.00 2.23
C ARG A 42 -10.52 -14.43 2.45
N GLN A 43 -9.90 -15.16 3.38
CA GLN A 43 -10.35 -16.50 3.73
C GLN A 43 -11.46 -16.42 4.79
N ASN A 44 -12.59 -17.09 4.52
CA ASN A 44 -13.69 -17.33 5.48
C ASN A 44 -14.31 -16.09 6.16
N GLY A 45 -14.28 -14.93 5.51
CA GLY A 45 -14.86 -13.69 6.06
C GLY A 45 -14.08 -13.12 7.26
N GLN A 46 -12.88 -13.63 7.54
CA GLN A 46 -11.98 -13.04 8.52
C GLN A 46 -11.12 -11.96 7.88
N TYR A 47 -11.04 -10.82 8.56
CA TYR A 47 -10.24 -9.69 8.15
C TYR A 47 -8.87 -9.78 8.80
N PRO A 48 -7.78 -9.89 8.02
CA PRO A 48 -6.45 -9.97 8.60
C PRO A 48 -6.11 -8.67 9.33
N ALA A 49 -5.33 -8.78 10.40
CA ALA A 49 -4.71 -7.62 11.02
C ALA A 49 -3.42 -7.27 10.26
N CYS A 50 -3.10 -5.98 10.17
CA CYS A 50 -1.83 -5.52 9.62
C CYS A 50 -0.67 -6.12 10.43
N PRO A 51 0.27 -6.85 9.80
CA PRO A 51 1.39 -7.47 10.52
C PRO A 51 2.32 -6.48 11.23
N ALA A 52 2.33 -5.21 10.79
CA ALA A 52 3.21 -4.18 11.32
C ALA A 52 2.60 -3.43 12.52
N CYS A 53 1.30 -3.08 12.47
CA CYS A 53 0.66 -2.25 13.50
C CYS A 53 -0.57 -2.89 14.16
N GLN A 54 -0.93 -4.13 13.79
CA GLN A 54 -2.07 -4.88 14.32
C GLN A 54 -3.45 -4.25 14.09
N MET A 55 -3.56 -3.21 13.25
CA MET A 55 -4.84 -2.64 12.84
C MET A 55 -5.65 -3.68 12.03
N HIS A 56 -6.93 -3.87 12.38
CA HIS A 56 -7.83 -4.74 11.63
C HIS A 56 -8.16 -4.14 10.25
N LEU A 57 -7.97 -4.93 9.19
CA LEU A 57 -8.17 -4.52 7.79
C LEU A 57 -9.55 -5.02 7.30
N SER A 58 -10.59 -4.41 7.86
CA SER A 58 -11.98 -4.90 7.75
C SER A 58 -12.65 -4.56 6.42
N ASN A 59 -12.17 -3.54 5.72
CA ASN A 59 -12.75 -3.10 4.45
C ASN A 59 -12.05 -3.77 3.27
N PRO A 60 -12.73 -3.92 2.11
CA PRO A 60 -12.12 -4.53 0.92
C PRO A 60 -10.87 -3.79 0.46
N ASP A 61 -10.88 -2.46 0.61
CA ASP A 61 -9.81 -1.57 0.15
C ASP A 61 -8.75 -1.29 1.23
N ASP A 62 -8.85 -1.91 2.41
CA ASP A 62 -7.86 -1.72 3.49
C ASP A 62 -6.51 -2.38 3.17
N ALA A 63 -6.48 -3.30 2.20
CA ALA A 63 -5.29 -3.99 1.72
C ALA A 63 -5.44 -4.30 0.23
N VAL A 64 -4.65 -3.62 -0.61
CA VAL A 64 -4.73 -3.77 -2.07
C VAL A 64 -3.36 -4.08 -2.63
N LEU A 65 -3.31 -5.03 -3.58
CA LEU A 65 -2.11 -5.24 -4.40
C LEU A 65 -1.98 -4.07 -5.38
N ALA A 66 -1.02 -3.18 -5.12
CA ALA A 66 -0.78 -1.99 -5.90
C ALA A 66 0.36 -2.19 -6.91
N THR A 67 0.25 -1.50 -8.05
CA THR A 67 1.36 -1.30 -8.97
C THR A 67 2.07 0.00 -8.57
N LEU A 68 3.32 -0.09 -8.14
CA LEU A 68 4.09 1.05 -7.63
C LEU A 68 4.62 1.94 -8.76
N ASN A 69 4.83 1.36 -9.95
CA ASN A 69 5.29 2.06 -11.15
C ASN A 69 4.26 1.93 -12.30
N PRO A 70 3.08 2.57 -12.19
CA PRO A 70 2.07 2.49 -13.25
C PRO A 70 2.50 3.27 -14.52
N THR A 71 1.99 2.85 -15.67
CA THR A 71 2.18 3.56 -16.95
C THR A 71 1.48 4.92 -16.95
N GLU A 72 1.93 5.86 -17.80
CA GLU A 72 1.27 7.16 -17.97
C GLU A 72 -0.20 7.04 -18.39
N ASP A 73 -0.51 6.06 -19.26
CA ASP A 73 -1.87 5.78 -19.70
C ASP A 73 -2.75 5.27 -18.54
N TYR A 74 -2.18 4.44 -17.65
CA TYR A 74 -2.92 3.98 -16.47
C TYR A 74 -3.17 5.12 -15.49
N LYS A 75 -2.17 5.97 -15.21
CA LYS A 75 -2.33 7.17 -14.38
C LYS A 75 -3.44 8.07 -14.92
N THR A 76 -3.46 8.30 -16.23
CA THR A 76 -4.51 9.07 -16.90
C THR A 76 -5.87 8.40 -16.74
N SER A 77 -5.95 7.09 -16.96
CA SER A 77 -7.20 6.32 -16.91
C SER A 77 -7.83 6.30 -15.52
N VAL A 78 -7.05 6.15 -14.45
CA VAL A 78 -7.59 6.08 -13.08
C VAL A 78 -8.01 7.44 -12.52
N LEU A 79 -7.44 8.54 -13.04
CA LEU A 79 -7.76 9.90 -12.59
C LEU A 79 -8.87 10.55 -13.43
N SER A 80 -8.99 10.17 -14.71
CA SER A 80 -9.99 10.74 -15.63
C SER A 80 -11.42 10.40 -15.19
N GLY A 81 -12.25 11.42 -15.00
CA GLY A 81 -13.64 11.29 -14.53
C GLY A 81 -13.84 11.53 -13.04
N LEU A 82 -12.76 11.67 -12.25
CA LEU A 82 -12.85 12.09 -10.84
C LEU A 82 -13.00 13.61 -10.71
N SER A 83 -13.65 14.04 -9.63
CA SER A 83 -13.74 15.47 -9.31
C SER A 83 -12.38 16.04 -8.87
N PRO A 84 -12.12 17.35 -9.07
CA PRO A 84 -10.88 17.97 -8.58
C PRO A 84 -10.63 17.74 -7.08
N ASN A 85 -11.68 17.78 -6.25
CA ASN A 85 -11.55 17.53 -4.82
C ASN A 85 -11.08 16.09 -4.54
N THR A 86 -11.67 15.10 -5.20
CA THR A 86 -11.27 13.69 -5.07
C THR A 86 -9.81 13.49 -5.47
N ILE A 87 -9.36 14.13 -6.55
CA ILE A 87 -7.98 14.04 -7.04
C ILE A 87 -6.99 14.60 -5.99
N ILE A 88 -7.27 15.79 -5.46
CA ILE A 88 -6.43 16.43 -4.43
C ILE A 88 -6.39 15.58 -3.16
N GLU A 89 -7.52 15.02 -2.76
CA GLU A 89 -7.61 14.11 -1.63
C GLU A 89 -6.77 12.84 -1.81
N CYS A 90 -6.82 12.21 -2.99
CA CYS A 90 -5.98 11.06 -3.33
C CYS A 90 -4.48 11.43 -3.23
N ALA A 91 -4.09 12.57 -3.80
CA ALA A 91 -2.71 13.05 -3.74
C ALA A 91 -2.25 13.29 -2.29
N GLY A 92 -3.08 13.94 -1.46
CA GLY A 92 -2.76 14.20 -0.06
C GLY A 92 -2.55 12.90 0.76
N ARG A 93 -3.38 11.88 0.53
CA ARG A 93 -3.22 10.55 1.16
C ARG A 93 -1.95 9.85 0.69
N ALA A 94 -1.65 9.90 -0.61
CA ALA A 94 -0.42 9.33 -1.17
C ALA A 94 0.85 10.00 -0.63
N LEU A 95 0.84 11.33 -0.48
CA LEU A 95 1.96 12.07 0.13
C LEU A 95 2.13 11.72 1.61
N SER A 96 1.03 11.57 2.35
CA SER A 96 1.06 11.18 3.76
C SER A 96 1.64 9.77 3.95
N PHE A 97 1.32 8.84 3.04
CA PHE A 97 1.94 7.51 2.99
C PHE A 97 3.47 7.61 2.86
N TRP A 98 3.97 8.39 1.90
CA TRP A 98 5.41 8.57 1.71
C TRP A 98 6.11 9.25 2.89
N ALA A 99 5.46 10.24 3.52
CA ALA A 99 5.98 10.87 4.73
C ALA A 99 6.12 9.87 5.87
N TYR A 100 5.13 8.99 6.05
CA TYR A 100 5.17 7.92 7.04
C TYR A 100 6.32 6.95 6.75
N GLN A 101 6.45 6.46 5.52
CA GLN A 101 7.52 5.53 5.13
C GLN A 101 8.89 6.15 5.36
N THR A 102 9.08 7.42 4.98
CA THR A 102 10.35 8.14 5.20
C THR A 102 10.69 8.22 6.69
N THR A 103 9.70 8.48 7.55
CA THR A 103 9.90 8.55 9.00
C THR A 103 10.30 7.20 9.60
N GLN A 104 9.79 6.08 9.06
CA GLN A 104 10.16 4.73 9.51
C GLN A 104 11.58 4.31 9.09
N GLU A 105 12.19 4.99 8.11
CA GLU A 105 13.56 4.73 7.64
C GLU A 105 14.62 5.59 8.35
N MET A 106 14.20 6.56 9.18
CA MET A 106 15.08 7.43 9.98
C MET A 106 15.40 6.80 11.33
#